data_AF-X1PT92-F1
#
_entry.id   AF-X1PT92-F1
#
_cell.length_a   1.000
_cell.length_b   1.000
_cell.length_c   1.000
_cell.angle_alpha   90.00
_cell.angle_beta   90.00
_cell.angle_gamma   90.00
#
_symmetry.space_group_name_H-M   'P 1'
#
loop_
_entity.id
_entity.type
_entity.pdbx_description
1 polymer ?
#
loop_
_entity_poly.entity_id
_entity_poly.type
_entity_poly.pdbx_seq_one_letter_code
_entity_poly.pdbx_strand_id
1 'polypeptide(L)'
;MGFGFLTDKEIKDENTRLFKEGFVEKQARHASYDLTLGEEVYISGEEYPTRLSESSPFVSLPRGQFALLMTKEYVKMPKDYLGFISIRFGIKAQGLINVSGFHVDPGFQGKIVFSVFNA
;
A
#
# COMPACT_ATOMS: atom_id res chain seq x y z
N MET A 1 -10.17 -25.27 -3.59
CA MET A 1 -9.91 -23.83 -3.66
C MET A 1 -11.22 -23.14 -3.90
N GLY A 2 -11.66 -22.30 -2.95
CA GLY A 2 -12.87 -21.50 -3.12
C GLY A 2 -12.58 -20.31 -4.03
N PHE A 3 -13.52 -19.97 -4.91
CA PHE A 3 -13.50 -18.68 -5.61
C PHE A 3 -14.00 -17.61 -4.63
N GLY A 4 -13.20 -16.59 -4.34
CA GLY A 4 -13.60 -15.53 -3.42
C GLY A 4 -12.44 -14.65 -2.92
N PHE A 5 -12.74 -13.80 -1.95
CA PHE A 5 -11.73 -13.04 -1.21
C PHE A 5 -11.04 -13.93 -0.18
N LEU A 6 -9.73 -13.80 -0.04
CA LEU A 6 -8.97 -14.47 1.01
C LEU A 6 -9.37 -13.91 2.37
N THR A 7 -9.71 -14.78 3.30
CA THR A 7 -9.85 -14.43 4.72
C THR A 7 -8.51 -14.01 5.31
N ASP A 8 -8.51 -13.40 6.50
CA ASP A 8 -7.26 -13.03 7.16
C ASP A 8 -6.41 -14.26 7.52
N LYS A 9 -7.04 -15.39 7.84
CA LYS A 9 -6.34 -16.67 8.02
C LYS A 9 -5.66 -17.12 6.74
N GLU A 10 -6.37 -17.10 5.61
CA GLU A 10 -5.80 -17.51 4.33
C GLU A 10 -4.67 -16.57 3.88
N ILE A 11 -4.79 -15.26 4.11
CA ILE A 11 -3.68 -14.31 3.86
C ILE A 11 -2.44 -14.65 4.69
N LYS A 12 -2.62 -15.05 5.96
CA LYS A 12 -1.52 -15.47 6.84
C LYS A 12 -0.90 -16.78 6.36
N ASP A 13 -1.73 -17.76 6.02
CA ASP A 13 -1.26 -19.07 5.53
C ASP A 13 -0.53 -18.94 4.17
N GLU A 14 -0.99 -18.03 3.31
CA GLU A 14 -0.44 -17.76 1.98
C GLU A 14 0.63 -16.65 1.93
N ASN A 15 1.08 -16.13 3.08
CA ASN A 15 1.93 -14.94 3.14
C ASN A 15 3.19 -15.02 2.25
N THR A 16 3.85 -16.17 2.18
CA THR A 16 5.08 -16.36 1.38
C THR A 16 4.82 -16.41 -0.12
N ARG A 17 3.57 -16.70 -0.51
CA ARG A 17 3.11 -16.61 -1.89
C ARG A 17 2.77 -15.18 -2.26
N LEU A 18 2.21 -14.39 -1.33
CA LEU A 18 1.71 -13.02 -1.52
C LEU A 18 2.76 -11.92 -1.33
N PHE A 19 3.78 -12.17 -0.50
CA PHE A 19 4.80 -11.20 -0.13
C PHE A 19 6.19 -11.82 -0.29
N LYS A 20 7.12 -11.03 -0.81
CA LYS A 20 8.55 -11.37 -0.80
C LYS A 20 9.19 -10.93 0.52
N GLU A 21 8.83 -9.75 1.02
CA GLU A 21 9.39 -9.17 2.24
C GLU A 21 8.39 -8.23 2.92
N GLY A 22 8.57 -8.00 4.23
CA GLY A 22 7.80 -7.01 4.98
C GLY A 22 6.41 -7.45 5.45
N PHE A 23 6.05 -8.73 5.28
CA PHE A 23 4.79 -9.25 5.84
C PHE A 23 4.78 -9.14 7.37
N VAL A 24 3.70 -8.61 7.92
CA VAL A 24 3.46 -8.52 9.37
C VAL A 24 2.09 -9.09 9.68
N GLU A 25 2.05 -10.17 10.46
CA GLU A 25 0.84 -10.96 10.70
C GLU A 25 -0.34 -10.13 11.24
N LYS A 26 -0.09 -9.16 12.12
CA LYS A 26 -1.13 -8.28 12.68
C LYS A 26 -1.83 -7.38 11.66
N GLN A 27 -1.25 -7.21 10.46
CA GLN A 27 -1.83 -6.41 9.39
C GLN A 27 -2.84 -7.20 8.56
N ALA A 28 -2.80 -8.53 8.59
CA ALA A 28 -3.81 -9.39 7.98
C ALA A 28 -5.05 -9.50 8.88
N ARG A 29 -6.16 -8.87 8.45
CA ARG A 29 -7.42 -8.77 9.22
C ARG A 29 -8.59 -8.48 8.28
N HIS A 30 -9.77 -9.01 8.63
CA HIS A 30 -11.03 -8.73 7.92
C HIS A 30 -10.97 -8.95 6.40
N ALA A 31 -10.39 -10.07 5.96
CA ALA A 31 -10.20 -10.40 4.54
C ALA A 31 -9.40 -9.34 3.75
N SER A 32 -8.44 -8.70 4.43
CA SER A 32 -7.59 -7.66 3.87
C SER A 32 -6.21 -7.67 4.53
N TYR A 33 -5.26 -6.96 3.93
CA TYR A 33 -3.95 -6.69 4.52
C TYR A 33 -3.70 -5.18 4.51
N ASP A 34 -3.42 -4.62 5.69
CA ASP A 34 -3.04 -3.22 5.84
C ASP A 34 -1.57 -3.01 5.41
N LEU A 35 -1.39 -2.45 4.20
CA LEU A 35 -0.07 -1.99 3.73
C LEU A 35 0.42 -0.78 4.54
N THR A 36 1.73 -0.65 4.68
CA THR A 36 2.37 0.42 5.44
C THR A 36 3.20 1.34 4.55
N LEU A 37 3.31 2.60 4.95
CA LEU A 37 4.14 3.58 4.25
C LEU A 37 5.62 3.17 4.39
N GLY A 38 6.31 3.11 3.25
CA GLY A 38 7.74 2.87 3.14
C GLY A 38 8.55 4.13 3.46
N GLU A 39 9.84 4.07 3.16
CA GLU A 39 10.78 5.14 3.53
C GLU A 39 10.78 6.31 2.56
N GLU A 40 10.26 6.18 1.34
CA GLU A 40 10.35 7.22 0.32
C GLU A 40 8.97 7.76 -0.08
N VAL A 41 8.86 9.09 -0.06
CA VAL A 41 7.67 9.83 -0.50
C VAL A 41 8.10 10.90 -1.50
N TYR A 42 7.44 10.92 -2.66
CA TYR A 42 7.72 11.88 -3.73
C TYR A 42 6.57 12.88 -3.79
N ILE A 43 6.82 14.14 -3.48
CA ILE A 43 5.79 15.20 -3.48
C ILE A 43 5.95 16.06 -4.73
N SER A 44 4.83 16.44 -5.35
CA SER A 44 4.85 17.35 -6.49
C SER A 44 5.52 18.68 -6.14
N GLY A 45 6.42 19.14 -7.01
CA GLY A 45 7.16 20.38 -6.80
C GLY A 45 8.43 20.26 -5.95
N GLU A 46 8.70 19.09 -5.36
CA GLU A 46 9.98 18.79 -4.73
C GLU A 46 10.95 18.15 -5.74
N GLU A 47 12.24 18.50 -5.65
CA GLU A 47 13.28 17.99 -6.56
C GLU A 47 13.74 16.57 -6.19
N TYR A 48 13.69 16.24 -4.90
CA TYR A 48 14.16 14.97 -4.34
C TYR A 48 13.07 14.34 -3.45
N PRO A 49 13.03 13.00 -3.34
CA PRO A 49 12.10 12.35 -2.42
C PRO A 49 12.40 12.69 -0.96
N THR A 50 11.35 12.88 -0.18
CA THR A 50 11.45 12.91 1.28
C THR A 50 11.67 11.49 1.79
N ARG A 51 12.73 11.30 2.59
CA ARG A 51 13.04 10.02 3.25
C ARG A 51 12.58 10.00 4.70
N LEU A 52 11.67 9.10 5.02
CA LEU A 52 11.20 8.83 6.37
C LEU A 52 12.20 7.95 7.13
N SER A 53 12.41 8.27 8.41
CA SER A 53 13.30 7.53 9.30
C SER A 53 12.79 7.63 10.75
N GLU A 54 13.45 6.97 11.69
CA GLU A 54 13.13 7.14 13.12
C GLU A 54 13.33 8.59 13.61
N SER A 55 14.30 9.31 13.03
CA SER A 55 14.55 10.72 13.35
C SER A 55 13.66 11.70 12.58
N SER A 56 13.04 11.27 11.49
CA SER A 56 12.07 12.03 10.69
C SER A 56 10.89 11.14 10.29
N PRO A 57 9.97 10.84 11.24
CA PRO A 57 9.00 9.76 11.06
C PRO A 57 7.73 10.19 10.32
N PHE A 58 7.62 11.45 9.91
CA PHE A 58 6.45 11.99 9.24
C PHE A 58 6.85 12.92 8.08
N VAL A 59 5.94 13.04 7.12
CA VAL A 59 6.01 14.00 6.03
C VAL A 59 4.70 14.77 5.97
N SER A 60 4.77 16.06 5.66
CA SER A 60 3.60 16.89 5.42
C SER A 60 3.30 16.93 3.94
N LEU A 61 2.08 16.57 3.53
CA LEU A 61 1.58 16.79 2.18
C LEU A 61 0.71 18.05 2.18
N PRO A 62 1.14 19.18 1.60
CA PRO A 62 0.33 20.40 1.58
C PRO A 62 -0.97 20.22 0.80
N ARG A 63 -1.97 21.05 1.09
CA ARG A 63 -3.22 21.08 0.31
C ARG A 63 -2.92 21.44 -1.15
N GLY A 64 -3.66 20.84 -2.07
CA GLY A 64 -3.47 20.98 -3.52
C GLY A 64 -2.26 20.24 -4.08
N GLN A 65 -1.51 19.50 -3.26
CA GLN A 65 -0.34 18.75 -3.71
C GLN A 65 -0.67 17.27 -3.92
N PHE A 66 0.12 16.68 -4.81
CA PHE A 66 0.11 15.27 -5.14
C PHE A 66 1.34 14.59 -4.54
N ALA A 67 1.22 13.32 -4.16
CA ALA A 67 2.35 12.52 -3.76
C ALA A 67 2.30 11.08 -4.29
N LEU A 68 3.47 10.50 -4.53
CA LEU A 68 3.67 9.07 -4.66
C LEU A 68 4.15 8.50 -3.33
N LEU A 69 3.38 7.59 -2.76
CA LEU A 69 3.65 6.88 -1.53
C LEU A 69 4.05 5.45 -1.85
N MET A 70 5.28 5.05 -1.54
CA MET A 70 5.73 3.68 -1.74
C MET A 70 5.41 2.83 -0.51
N THR A 71 4.95 1.59 -0.69
CA THR A 71 4.74 0.67 0.44
C THR A 71 6.05 0.17 1.04
N LYS A 72 6.03 -0.20 2.32
CA LYS A 72 7.15 -0.91 2.95
C LYS A 72 7.24 -2.34 2.45
N GLU A 73 6.08 -2.98 2.27
CA GLU A 73 5.96 -4.37 1.83
C GLU A 73 6.36 -4.54 0.36
N TYR A 74 7.08 -5.62 0.06
CA TYR A 74 7.29 -6.09 -1.29
C TYR A 74 6.27 -7.18 -1.60
N VAL A 75 5.31 -6.84 -2.45
CA VAL A 75 4.27 -7.76 -2.89
C VAL A 75 4.83 -8.66 -4.00
N LYS A 76 4.53 -9.94 -3.89
CA LYS A 76 4.79 -10.95 -4.90
C LYS A 76 3.43 -11.58 -5.18
N MET A 77 2.67 -11.05 -6.12
CA MET A 77 1.33 -11.56 -6.37
C MET A 77 1.40 -12.86 -7.17
N PRO A 78 0.79 -13.97 -6.71
CA PRO A 78 0.64 -15.18 -7.51
C PRO A 78 -0.17 -14.93 -8.79
N LYS A 79 -0.02 -15.80 -9.80
CA LYS A 79 -0.73 -15.65 -11.09
C LYS A 79 -2.22 -16.01 -11.01
N ASP A 80 -2.64 -16.62 -9.90
CA ASP A 80 -3.99 -17.06 -9.59
C ASP A 80 -4.75 -16.07 -8.69
N TYR A 81 -4.13 -14.94 -8.31
CA TYR A 81 -4.77 -13.90 -7.49
C TYR A 81 -4.73 -12.52 -8.16
N LEU A 82 -5.83 -11.78 -7.98
CA LEU A 82 -5.92 -10.35 -8.24
C LEU A 82 -6.05 -9.65 -6.88
N GLY A 83 -5.18 -8.68 -6.60
CA GLY A 83 -5.30 -7.85 -5.40
C GLY A 83 -6.16 -6.63 -5.67
N PHE A 84 -7.01 -6.22 -4.72
CA PHE A 84 -7.66 -4.91 -4.77
C PHE A 84 -7.00 -3.98 -3.76
N ILE A 85 -6.88 -2.70 -4.11
CA ILE A 85 -6.40 -1.69 -3.19
C ILE A 85 -7.46 -0.61 -2.96
N SER A 86 -7.66 -0.28 -1.69
CA SER A 86 -8.42 0.89 -1.28
C SER A 86 -7.68 1.67 -0.19
N ILE A 87 -7.93 2.97 -0.12
CA ILE A 87 -7.53 3.79 1.02
C ILE A 87 -8.58 3.62 2.13
N ARG A 88 -8.11 3.44 3.37
CA ARG A 88 -8.99 3.37 4.55
C ARG A 88 -9.84 4.63 4.66
N PHE A 89 -11.13 4.43 4.91
CA PHE A 89 -12.12 5.53 4.92
C PHE A 89 -11.73 6.70 5.82
N GLY A 90 -11.18 6.44 7.01
CA GLY A 90 -10.75 7.50 7.93
C GLY A 90 -9.71 8.45 7.33
N ILE A 91 -8.76 7.93 6.55
CA ILE A 91 -7.75 8.73 5.84
C ILE A 91 -8.40 9.49 4.67
N LYS A 92 -9.25 8.79 3.90
CA LYS A 92 -9.99 9.39 2.79
C LYS A 92 -10.86 10.58 3.23
N ALA A 93 -11.52 10.45 4.38
CA ALA A 93 -12.40 11.47 4.94
C ALA A 93 -11.66 12.75 5.36
N GLN A 94 -10.34 12.70 5.54
CA GLN A 94 -9.50 13.85 5.87
C GLN A 94 -9.08 14.67 4.65
N GLY A 95 -9.53 14.31 3.44
CA GLY A 95 -9.19 15.01 2.19
C GLY A 95 -8.09 14.34 1.36
N LEU A 96 -7.57 13.19 1.80
CA LEU A 96 -6.58 12.43 1.04
C LEU A 96 -7.26 11.52 0.02
N ILE A 97 -7.20 11.91 -1.25
CA ILE A 97 -7.86 11.24 -2.37
C ILE A 97 -6.90 10.25 -3.01
N ASN A 98 -7.34 8.99 -3.19
CA ASN A 98 -6.60 8.04 -4.01
C ASN A 98 -6.75 8.41 -5.48
N VAL A 99 -5.64 8.55 -6.19
CA VAL A 99 -5.62 8.77 -7.64
C VAL A 99 -4.90 7.62 -8.39
N SER A 100 -4.51 6.56 -7.67
CA SER A 100 -3.88 5.37 -8.25
C SER A 100 -4.88 4.40 -8.87
N GLY A 101 -4.36 3.40 -9.59
CA GLY A 101 -5.11 2.19 -9.92
C GLY A 101 -5.63 1.47 -8.67
N PHE A 102 -6.68 0.67 -8.85
CA PHE A 102 -7.42 0.02 -7.76
C PHE A 102 -7.06 -1.46 -7.57
N HIS A 103 -6.09 -2.00 -8.31
CA HIS A 103 -5.73 -3.42 -8.25
C HIS A 103 -4.23 -3.68 -8.41
N VAL A 104 -3.81 -4.87 -8.01
CA VAL A 104 -2.49 -5.46 -8.21
C VAL A 104 -2.65 -6.67 -9.12
N ASP A 105 -1.99 -6.64 -10.27
CA ASP A 105 -2.11 -7.68 -11.29
C ASP A 105 -1.55 -9.04 -10.84
N PRO A 106 -2.13 -10.14 -11.34
CA PRO A 106 -1.54 -11.47 -11.16
C PRO A 106 -0.10 -11.51 -11.72
N GLY A 107 0.84 -12.01 -10.91
CA GLY A 107 2.26 -12.06 -11.27
C GLY A 107 3.06 -10.78 -10.98
N PHE A 108 2.44 -9.70 -10.49
CA PHE A 108 3.14 -8.49 -10.06
C PHE A 108 4.21 -8.80 -9.00
N GLN A 109 5.39 -8.19 -9.12
CA GLN A 109 6.46 -8.27 -8.14
C GLN A 109 7.08 -6.89 -7.92
N GLY A 110 6.93 -6.35 -6.72
CA GLY A 110 7.45 -5.03 -6.38
C GLY A 110 6.83 -4.42 -5.14
N LYS A 111 7.32 -3.24 -4.79
CA LYS A 111 6.63 -2.34 -3.84
C LYS A 111 5.51 -1.64 -4.58
N ILE A 112 4.36 -1.49 -3.95
CA ILE A 112 3.24 -0.80 -4.56
C ILE A 112 3.47 0.71 -4.40
N VAL A 113 3.20 1.47 -5.46
CA VAL A 113 3.27 2.93 -5.44
C VAL A 113 1.84 3.48 -5.51
N PHE A 114 1.43 4.17 -4.45
CA PHE A 114 0.13 4.83 -4.34
C PHE A 114 0.26 6.32 -4.62
N SER A 115 -0.39 6.76 -5.67
CA SER A 115 -0.56 8.18 -5.96
C SER A 115 -1.76 8.74 -5.19
N VAL A 116 -1.54 9.80 -4.42
CA VAL A 116 -2.55 10.48 -3.62
C VAL A 116 -2.57 11.98 -3.91
N PHE A 117 -3.73 12.61 -3.71
CA PHE A 117 -3.91 14.06 -3.78
C PHE A 117 -4.52 14.57 -2.47
N ASN A 118 -3.97 15.65 -1.92
CA ASN A 118 -4.54 16.30 -0.74
C ASN A 118 -5.45 17.46 -1.18
N ALA A 119 -6.77 17.29 -1.06
CA ALA A 119 -7.78 18.28 -1.48
C ALA A 119 -8.02 19.39 -0.45
#